data_AF-A0A939BUV0-F1
#
_entry.id   AF-A0A939BUV0-F1
#
_cell.length_a   1.000
_cell.length_b   1.000
_cell.length_c   1.000
_cell.angle_alpha   90.00
_cell.angle_beta   90.00
_cell.angle_gamma   90.00
#
_symmetry.space_group_name_H-M   'P 1'
#
loop_
_entity.id
_entity.type
_entity.pdbx_description
1 polymer ?
#
loop_
_entity_poly.entity_id
_entity_poly.type
_entity_poly.pdbx_seq_one_letter_code
_entity_poly.pdbx_strand_id
1 'polypeptide(L)'
;MHPLTPTPPRIPQRVLVVGTPGVALTSLCQRLAEALDLPLVEPTDLSGPEDLARLAAFEGWVTPIADEAGRAALLPRADLLVNLVHEEAGLRGLVKRTVRRIRAEPGPDLAWLTDVPRIRPGLPLARLEPADAAAWVAALVPPAH
;
A
#
# COMPACT_ATOMS: atom_id res chain seq x y z
N MET A 1 -7.64 35.45 -18.61
CA MET A 1 -8.01 34.09 -18.16
C MET A 1 -7.02 33.13 -18.79
N HIS A 2 -6.05 32.60 -18.04
CA HIS A 2 -5.18 31.55 -18.56
C HIS A 2 -5.99 30.24 -18.64
N PRO A 3 -5.89 29.47 -19.73
CA PRO A 3 -6.48 28.14 -19.76
C PRO A 3 -5.79 27.29 -18.69
N LEU A 4 -6.59 26.57 -17.89
CA LEU A 4 -6.09 25.53 -17.00
C LEU A 4 -5.50 24.43 -17.89
N THR A 5 -4.17 24.42 -18.03
CA THR A 5 -3.48 23.30 -18.65
C THR A 5 -3.86 22.05 -17.88
N PRO A 6 -4.42 21.00 -18.51
CA PRO A 6 -4.74 19.78 -17.79
C PRO A 6 -3.45 19.21 -17.21
N THR A 7 -3.37 19.13 -15.88
CA THR A 7 -2.26 18.50 -15.19
C THR A 7 -2.15 17.07 -15.72
N PRO A 8 -1.00 16.64 -16.26
CA PRO A 8 -0.85 15.26 -16.71
C PRO A 8 -1.19 14.31 -15.55
N PRO A 9 -1.76 13.12 -15.83
CA PRO A 9 -1.99 12.12 -14.78
C PRO A 9 -0.64 11.83 -14.12
N ARG A 10 -0.49 12.28 -12.87
CA ARG A 10 0.78 12.17 -12.16
C ARG A 10 0.95 10.70 -11.76
N ILE A 11 2.05 10.11 -12.23
CA ILE A 11 2.55 8.83 -11.69
C ILE A 11 2.67 9.01 -10.17
N PRO A 12 2.06 8.14 -9.35
CA PRO A 12 2.04 8.32 -7.91
C PRO A 12 3.47 8.31 -7.36
N GLN A 13 3.79 9.26 -6.48
CA GLN A 13 5.12 9.40 -5.90
C GLN A 13 5.15 8.94 -4.44
N ARG A 14 4.00 8.90 -3.76
CA ARG A 14 3.89 8.49 -2.36
C ARG A 14 2.91 7.35 -2.22
N VAL A 15 3.41 6.12 -2.14
CA VAL A 15 2.60 4.90 -2.15
C VAL A 15 2.60 4.24 -0.79
N LEU A 16 1.41 4.11 -0.21
CA LEU A 16 1.20 3.30 0.99
C LEU A 16 0.74 1.91 0.60
N VAL A 17 1.32 0.89 1.22
CA VAL A 17 0.91 -0.50 1.02
C VAL A 17 0.43 -1.08 2.35
N VAL A 18 -0.76 -1.66 2.35
CA VAL A 18 -1.33 -2.36 3.51
C VAL A 18 -1.61 -3.80 3.14
N GLY A 19 -1.53 -4.68 4.13
CA GLY A 19 -1.83 -6.10 3.97
C GLY A 19 -1.19 -6.90 5.08
N THR A 20 -1.46 -8.21 5.09
CA THR A 20 -0.83 -9.11 6.07
C THR A 20 0.68 -9.13 5.87
N PRO A 21 1.49 -8.91 6.92
CA PRO A 21 2.95 -9.00 6.83
C PRO A 21 3.41 -10.35 6.28
N GLY A 22 4.37 -10.32 5.36
CA GLY A 22 4.94 -11.53 4.76
C GLY A 22 5.46 -11.30 3.35
N VAL A 23 5.96 -12.38 2.74
CA VAL A 23 6.65 -12.34 1.45
C VAL A 23 5.84 -11.65 0.36
N ALA A 24 4.53 -11.87 0.29
CA ALA A 24 3.69 -11.27 -0.73
C ALA A 24 3.62 -9.73 -0.62
N LEU A 25 3.51 -9.20 0.60
CA LEU A 25 3.51 -7.77 0.86
C LEU A 25 4.88 -7.16 0.53
N THR A 26 5.96 -7.77 1.03
CA THR A 26 7.34 -7.34 0.75
C THR A 26 7.63 -7.33 -0.75
N SER A 27 7.25 -8.40 -1.47
CA SER A 27 7.45 -8.47 -2.93
C SER A 27 6.60 -7.45 -3.69
N LEU A 28 5.41 -7.11 -3.21
CA LEU A 28 4.61 -6.03 -3.80
C LEU A 28 5.29 -4.67 -3.59
N CYS A 29 5.76 -4.37 -2.39
CA CYS A 29 6.48 -3.14 -2.08
C CYS A 29 7.74 -2.98 -2.95
N GLN A 30 8.55 -4.04 -3.09
CA GLN A 30 9.72 -4.05 -3.95
C GLN A 30 9.39 -3.77 -5.41
N ARG A 31 8.37 -4.46 -5.96
CA ARG A 31 7.94 -4.24 -7.35
C ARG A 31 7.43 -2.83 -7.58
N LEU A 32 6.69 -2.27 -6.64
CA LEU A 32 6.21 -0.89 -6.72
C LEU A 32 7.36 0.10 -6.70
N ALA A 33 8.32 -0.08 -5.80
CA ALA A 33 9.51 0.74 -5.71
C ALA A 33 10.33 0.71 -7.01
N GLU A 34 10.57 -0.50 -7.55
CA GLU A 34 11.28 -0.68 -8.82
C GLU A 34 10.52 -0.08 -10.01
N ALA A 35 9.23 -0.35 -10.14
CA ALA A 35 8.44 0.14 -11.27
C ALA A 35 8.30 1.66 -11.26
N LEU A 36 8.11 2.26 -10.09
CA LEU A 36 7.94 3.69 -9.94
C LEU A 36 9.26 4.47 -9.82
N ASP A 37 10.40 3.76 -9.77
CA ASP A 37 11.72 4.32 -9.46
C ASP A 37 11.71 5.15 -8.15
N LEU A 38 11.15 4.56 -7.09
CA LEU A 38 10.98 5.17 -5.78
C LEU A 38 11.73 4.39 -4.70
N PRO A 39 12.22 5.05 -3.64
CA PRO A 39 12.80 4.35 -2.51
C PRO A 39 11.73 3.56 -1.74
N LEU A 40 12.03 2.29 -1.46
CA LEU A 40 11.30 1.50 -0.48
C LEU A 40 11.81 1.85 0.93
N VAL A 41 10.92 2.35 1.78
CA VAL A 41 11.23 2.69 3.17
C VAL A 41 10.45 1.75 4.08
N GLU A 42 11.16 0.91 4.83
CA GLU A 42 10.52 -0.01 5.76
C GLU A 42 10.22 0.70 7.09
N PRO A 43 9.07 0.45 7.74
CA PRO A 43 8.77 1.03 9.05
C PRO A 43 9.80 0.71 10.12
N THR A 44 10.51 -0.42 10.00
CA THR A 44 11.59 -0.80 10.90
C THR A 44 12.81 0.12 10.82
N ASP A 45 12.96 0.87 9.73
CA ASP A 45 14.05 1.83 9.55
C ASP A 45 13.72 3.19 10.17
N LEU A 46 12.49 3.38 10.66
CA LEU A 46 12.01 4.62 11.25
C LEU A 46 12.13 4.54 12.78
N SER A 47 12.86 5.48 13.37
CA SER A 47 13.12 5.49 14.81
C SER A 47 11.97 6.08 15.64
N GLY A 48 10.94 6.62 14.99
CA GLY A 48 9.77 7.18 15.66
C GLY A 48 9.05 8.28 14.88
N PRO A 49 8.22 9.08 15.56
CA PRO A 49 7.35 10.09 14.94
C PRO A 49 8.08 11.15 14.12
N GLU A 50 9.32 11.50 14.49
CA GLU A 50 10.10 12.50 13.75
C GLU A 50 10.52 11.97 12.36
N ASP A 51 10.94 10.72 12.27
CA ASP A 51 11.30 10.10 10.98
C ASP A 51 10.06 9.89 10.10
N LEU A 52 8.92 9.54 10.70
CA LEU A 52 7.63 9.50 9.99
C LEU A 52 7.26 10.87 9.42
N ALA A 53 7.45 11.95 10.19
CA ALA A 53 7.19 13.31 9.72
C ALA A 53 8.13 13.73 8.59
N ARG A 54 9.41 13.35 8.67
CA ARG A 54 10.40 13.58 7.60
C ARG A 54 10.03 12.81 6.33
N LEU A 55 9.66 11.54 6.45
CA LEU A 55 9.21 10.73 5.32
C LEU A 55 7.95 11.33 4.67
N ALA A 56 6.97 11.76 5.47
CA ALA A 56 5.76 12.42 4.98
C ALA A 56 6.06 13.72 4.19
N ALA A 57 7.15 14.43 4.53
CA ALA A 57 7.57 15.63 3.82
C ALA A 57 8.31 15.34 2.50
N PHE A 58 8.92 14.16 2.38
CA PHE A 58 9.72 13.79 1.21
C PHE A 58 8.85 13.56 -0.04
N GLU A 59 9.41 13.85 -1.23
CA GLU A 59 8.73 13.71 -2.52
C GLU A 59 9.15 12.40 -3.21
N GLY A 60 8.67 11.26 -2.70
CA GLY A 60 8.98 9.97 -3.32
C GLY A 60 9.22 8.85 -2.32
N TRP A 61 8.28 7.92 -2.16
CA TRP A 61 8.47 6.72 -1.35
C TRP A 61 7.40 5.67 -1.62
N VAL A 62 7.79 4.43 -1.38
CA VAL A 62 6.89 3.29 -1.17
C VAL A 62 7.12 2.80 0.24
N THR A 63 6.07 2.63 1.04
CA THR A 63 6.23 2.12 2.41
C THR A 63 5.04 1.26 2.81
N PRO A 64 5.26 0.06 3.38
CA PRO A 64 4.20 -0.68 4.02
C PRO A 64 3.79 0.04 5.31
N ILE A 65 2.53 -0.11 5.70
CA ILE A 65 2.03 0.51 6.92
C ILE A 65 1.24 -0.50 7.75
N ALA A 66 1.59 -0.58 9.03
CA ALA A 66 1.04 -1.57 9.96
C ALA A 66 0.35 -0.95 11.19
N ASP A 67 0.67 0.30 11.53
CA ASP A 67 0.21 0.93 12.77
C ASP A 67 -0.54 2.25 12.56
N GLU A 68 -1.15 2.71 13.64
CA GLU A 68 -1.92 3.95 13.66
C GLU A 68 -1.04 5.20 13.52
N ALA A 69 0.18 5.18 14.08
CA ALA A 69 1.10 6.31 14.05
C ALA A 69 1.56 6.62 12.63
N GLY A 70 1.99 5.59 11.89
CA GLY A 70 2.31 5.69 10.47
C GLY A 70 1.10 6.15 9.67
N ARG A 71 -0.10 5.71 10.03
CA ARG A 71 -1.34 6.05 9.29
C ARG A 71 -1.65 7.51 9.41
N ALA A 72 -1.63 8.02 10.63
CA ALA A 72 -1.87 9.42 10.90
C ALA A 72 -0.85 10.32 10.19
N ALA A 73 0.42 9.91 10.12
CA ALA A 73 1.49 10.71 9.53
C ALA A 73 1.52 10.66 8.00
N LEU A 74 1.39 9.47 7.39
CA LEU A 74 1.69 9.24 5.98
C LEU A 74 0.46 9.29 5.07
N LEU A 75 -0.71 8.83 5.55
CA LEU A 75 -1.94 8.80 4.75
C LEU A 75 -2.35 10.19 4.20
N PRO A 76 -2.19 11.29 4.95
CA PRO A 76 -2.50 12.63 4.43
C PRO A 76 -1.66 13.04 3.21
N ARG A 77 -0.47 12.43 3.04
CA ARG A 77 0.48 12.74 1.98
C ARG A 77 0.51 11.71 0.87
N ALA A 78 -0.08 10.53 1.07
CA ALA A 78 -0.13 9.49 0.06
C ALA A 78 -0.86 9.97 -1.21
N ASP A 79 -0.33 9.55 -2.35
CA ASP A 79 -0.91 9.70 -3.69
C ASP A 79 -1.67 8.44 -4.11
N LEU A 80 -1.31 7.30 -3.50
CA LEU A 80 -1.92 5.99 -3.77
C LEU A 80 -1.88 5.14 -2.50
N LEU A 81 -2.99 4.46 -2.23
CA LEU A 81 -3.08 3.40 -1.22
C LEU A 81 -3.32 2.06 -1.92
N VAL A 82 -2.52 1.06 -1.60
CA VAL A 82 -2.65 -0.30 -2.14
C VAL A 82 -2.93 -1.26 -0.99
N ASN A 83 -4.04 -1.96 -1.06
CA ASN A 83 -4.41 -3.01 -0.12
C ASN A 83 -4.22 -4.39 -0.76
N LEU A 84 -3.24 -5.13 -0.28
CA LEU A 84 -3.02 -6.52 -0.62
C LEU A 84 -3.96 -7.39 0.22
N VAL A 85 -5.10 -7.76 -0.37
CA VAL A 85 -6.06 -8.68 0.22
C VAL A 85 -5.52 -10.11 0.09
N HIS A 86 -5.71 -10.91 1.12
CA HIS A 86 -5.45 -12.34 1.07
C HIS A 86 -6.80 -13.04 1.06
N GLU A 87 -7.21 -13.68 -0.04
CA GLU A 87 -8.34 -14.59 0.01
C GLU A 87 -8.10 -15.68 1.08
N GLU A 88 -8.94 -15.73 2.12
CA GLU A 88 -9.19 -17.00 2.78
C GLU A 88 -9.87 -17.91 1.75
N ALA A 89 -9.06 -18.73 1.07
CA ALA A 89 -9.53 -19.61 -0.01
C ALA A 89 -10.93 -20.18 0.29
N GLY A 90 -11.89 -19.83 -0.57
CA GLY A 90 -13.29 -20.19 -0.43
C GLY A 90 -13.49 -21.67 -0.13
N LEU A 91 -14.54 -21.94 0.64
CA LEU A 91 -15.12 -23.18 1.18
C LEU A 91 -14.63 -24.60 0.78
N ARG A 92 -13.89 -24.83 -0.31
CA ARG A 92 -13.33 -26.13 -0.70
C ARG A 92 -12.08 -26.55 0.11
N GLY A 93 -11.40 -25.62 0.79
CA GLY A 93 -10.23 -25.91 1.65
C GLY A 93 -10.54 -26.18 3.13
N LEU A 94 -11.81 -26.08 3.52
CA LEU A 94 -12.27 -26.02 4.93
C LEU A 94 -11.88 -27.22 5.79
N VAL A 95 -11.68 -28.40 5.20
CA VAL A 95 -11.38 -29.61 5.98
C VAL A 95 -9.89 -29.73 6.35
N LYS A 96 -8.97 -29.15 5.57
CA LYS A 96 -7.52 -29.19 5.90
C LYS A 96 -7.06 -28.00 6.75
N ARG A 97 -7.77 -26.87 6.70
CA ARG A 97 -7.30 -25.61 7.32
C ARG A 97 -7.62 -25.48 8.82
N THR A 98 -8.61 -26.23 9.32
CA THR A 98 -9.08 -26.16 10.71
C THR A 98 -7.99 -26.52 11.75
N VAL A 99 -6.97 -27.29 11.39
CA VAL A 99 -5.88 -27.67 12.31
C VAL A 99 -4.75 -26.63 12.39
N ARG A 100 -4.57 -25.76 11.38
CA ARG A 100 -3.49 -24.75 11.39
C ARG A 100 -3.90 -23.41 12.02
N ARG A 101 -5.19 -23.25 12.35
CA ARG A 101 -5.85 -22.01 12.81
C ARG A 101 -5.80 -21.78 14.34
N ILE A 102 -4.82 -22.33 15.04
CA ILE A 102 -4.65 -22.07 16.50
C ILE A 102 -3.39 -21.22 16.76
N ARG A 103 -2.68 -20.78 15.72
CA ARG A 103 -1.43 -19.99 15.86
C ARG A 103 -1.26 -18.85 14.87
N ALA A 104 -2.34 -18.36 14.25
CA ALA A 104 -2.28 -17.14 13.47
C ALA A 104 -2.53 -15.97 14.44
N GLU A 105 -1.50 -15.17 14.69
CA GLU A 105 -1.65 -13.86 15.32
C GLU A 105 -2.78 -13.09 14.62
N PRO A 106 -3.55 -12.25 15.34
CA PRO A 106 -4.55 -11.41 14.71
C PRO A 106 -3.87 -10.62 13.59
N GLY A 107 -4.35 -10.80 12.35
CA GLY A 107 -3.88 -10.01 11.21
C GLY A 107 -4.05 -8.52 11.48
N PRO A 108 -3.37 -7.65 10.71
CA PRO A 108 -3.47 -6.21 10.91
C PRO A 108 -4.93 -5.77 10.87
N ASP A 109 -5.32 -4.85 11.76
CA ASP A 109 -6.66 -4.24 11.72
C ASP A 109 -6.75 -3.36 10.48
N LEU A 110 -7.48 -3.85 9.47
CA LEU A 110 -7.72 -3.16 8.20
C LEU A 110 -9.12 -2.51 8.16
N ALA A 111 -9.89 -2.52 9.25
CA ALA A 111 -11.23 -1.95 9.28
C ALA A 111 -11.23 -0.45 8.92
N TRP A 112 -10.18 0.27 9.30
CA TRP A 112 -10.00 1.69 8.98
C TRP A 112 -9.95 2.00 7.48
N LEU A 113 -9.73 1.01 6.61
CA LEU A 113 -9.79 1.24 5.16
C LEU A 113 -11.16 1.75 4.69
N THR A 114 -12.23 1.47 5.44
CA THR A 114 -13.56 2.03 5.16
C THR A 114 -13.64 3.54 5.44
N ASP A 115 -12.78 4.05 6.31
CA ASP A 115 -12.72 5.48 6.64
C ASP A 115 -11.83 6.30 5.69
N VAL A 116 -11.03 5.65 4.84
CA VAL A 116 -10.11 6.35 3.92
C VAL A 116 -10.82 7.41 3.06
N PRO A 117 -11.98 7.16 2.43
CA PRO A 117 -12.67 8.20 1.65
C PRO A 117 -13.09 9.42 2.47
N ARG A 118 -13.31 9.24 3.78
CA ARG A 118 -13.64 10.33 4.72
C ARG A 118 -12.39 11.13 5.11
N ILE A 119 -11.26 10.45 5.29
CA ILE A 119 -9.98 11.07 5.71
C ILE A 119 -9.29 11.74 4.51
N ARG A 120 -9.27 11.08 3.36
CA ARG A 120 -8.64 11.53 2.10
C ARG A 120 -9.60 11.33 0.92
N PRO A 121 -10.54 12.27 0.72
CA PRO A 121 -11.44 12.25 -0.42
C PRO A 121 -10.63 12.26 -1.73
N GLY A 122 -10.93 11.30 -2.61
CA GLY A 122 -10.28 11.19 -3.92
C GLY A 122 -8.90 10.52 -3.92
N LEU A 123 -8.40 10.02 -2.78
CA LEU A 123 -7.21 9.16 -2.77
C LEU A 123 -7.52 7.85 -3.50
N PRO A 124 -6.79 7.51 -4.57
CA PRO A 124 -6.91 6.20 -5.22
C PRO A 124 -6.59 5.07 -4.23
N LEU A 125 -7.51 4.12 -4.12
CA LEU A 125 -7.33 2.88 -3.35
C LEU A 125 -7.42 1.70 -4.31
N ALA A 126 -6.32 0.98 -4.48
CA ALA A 126 -6.27 -0.29 -5.19
C ALA A 126 -6.43 -1.45 -4.21
N ARG A 127 -7.26 -2.45 -4.54
CA ARG A 127 -7.35 -3.72 -3.80
C ARG A 127 -6.86 -4.82 -4.71
N LEU A 128 -5.84 -5.56 -4.29
CA LEU A 128 -5.14 -6.52 -5.12
C LEU A 128 -5.03 -7.84 -4.37
N GLU A 129 -5.28 -8.94 -5.08
CA GLU A 129 -4.83 -10.26 -4.65
C GLU A 129 -3.34 -10.43 -5.03
N PRO A 130 -2.57 -11.27 -4.32
CA PRO A 130 -1.15 -11.48 -4.63
C PRO A 130 -0.90 -11.98 -6.05
N ALA A 131 -1.86 -12.72 -6.63
CA ALA A 131 -1.79 -13.25 -7.98
C ALA A 131 -1.81 -12.14 -9.05
N ASP A 132 -2.54 -11.05 -8.79
CA ASP A 132 -2.74 -9.96 -9.76
C ASP A 132 -1.71 -8.83 -9.61
N ALA A 133 -1.01 -8.79 -8.48
CA ALA A 133 -0.07 -7.73 -8.12
C ALA A 133 0.95 -7.41 -9.23
N ALA A 134 1.57 -8.43 -9.85
CA ALA A 134 2.59 -8.21 -10.87
C ALA A 134 2.04 -7.56 -12.13
N ALA A 135 0.89 -8.05 -12.64
CA ALA A 135 0.26 -7.51 -13.83
C ALA A 135 -0.25 -6.08 -13.58
N TRP A 136 -0.79 -5.83 -12.38
CA TRP A 136 -1.25 -4.50 -12.01
C TRP A 136 -0.13 -3.47 -11.90
N VAL A 137 1.01 -3.82 -11.28
CA VAL A 137 2.19 -2.94 -11.21
C VAL A 137 2.70 -2.60 -12.61
N ALA A 138 2.77 -3.59 -13.52
CA ALA A 138 3.21 -3.36 -14.90
C ALA A 138 2.28 -2.40 -15.67
N ALA A 139 0.98 -2.40 -15.37
CA ALA A 139 0.02 -1.49 -15.99
C ALA A 139 0.07 -0.05 -15.43
N LEU A 140 0.72 0.14 -14.28
CA LEU A 140 0.77 1.43 -13.58
C LEU A 140 1.80 2.39 -14.20
N VAL A 141 2.81 1.85 -14.89
CA VAL A 141 3.85 2.62 -15.58
C VAL A 141 3.60 2.50 -17.08
N PRO A 142 3.34 3.61 -17.81
CA PRO A 142 3.20 3.54 -19.25
C PRO A 142 4.52 3.06 -19.88
N PRO A 143 4.47 2.27 -20.97
CA PRO A 143 5.69 1.84 -21.64
C PRO A 143 6.50 3.07 -22.08
N ALA A 144 7.78 3.10 -21.74
CA ALA A 144 8.70 4.10 -22.25
C ALA A 144 8.76 3.97 -23.78
N HIS A 145 8.24 4.97 -24.49
CA HIS A 145 8.31 5.08 -25.94
C HIS A 145 9.63 5.70 -26.39
#